data_AF-A0A350XWM2-F1
#
_entry.id   AF-A0A350XWM2-F1
#
_cell.length_a   1.000
_cell.length_b   1.000
_cell.length_c   1.000
_cell.angle_alpha   90.00
_cell.angle_beta   90.00
_cell.angle_gamma   90.00
#
_symmetry.space_group_name_H-M   'P 1'
#
loop_
_entity.id
_entity.type
_entity.pdbx_description
1 polymer ?
#
loop_
_entity_poly.entity_id
_entity_poly.type
_entity_poly.pdbx_seq_one_letter_code
_entity_poly.pdbx_strand_id
1 'polypeptide(L)'
;GCSALTEIAIPSGVTSIGASAFNGCSGLTVLDIPTGVTAIGEAAFSDCLGIKKFTIPSGVIKIENSVFSGCSSLSDVNIHSGITSIGDNAFNGCSSLTASYDFLYYVDYIGTSSFADCEGIDSLTVYNRKCI
;
A
#
# COMPACT_ATOMS: atom_id res chain seq x y z
N GLY A 1 14.59 -2.36 10.14
CA GLY A 1 13.34 -2.27 10.91
C GLY A 1 13.35 -3.13 12.16
N CYS A 2 12.22 -3.15 12.87
CA CYS A 2 11.99 -3.86 14.13
C CYS A 2 11.44 -5.26 13.86
N SER A 3 12.30 -6.24 13.57
CA SER A 3 11.90 -7.60 13.17
C SER A 3 11.12 -8.38 14.23
N ALA A 4 11.20 -7.99 15.50
CA ALA A 4 10.44 -8.60 16.61
C ALA A 4 9.04 -7.99 16.81
N LEU A 5 8.72 -6.86 16.16
CA LEU A 5 7.41 -6.22 16.28
C LEU A 5 6.40 -7.01 15.44
N THR A 6 5.46 -7.68 16.10
CA THR A 6 4.46 -8.52 15.42
C THR A 6 3.11 -7.84 15.22
N GLU A 7 2.82 -6.86 16.06
CA GLU A 7 1.54 -6.15 16.12
C GLU A 7 1.77 -4.68 16.43
N ILE A 8 0.95 -3.81 15.85
CA ILE A 8 0.85 -2.42 16.25
C ILE A 8 -0.59 -1.92 16.22
N ALA A 9 -0.98 -1.24 17.29
CA ALA A 9 -2.21 -0.48 17.37
C ALA A 9 -1.88 1.01 17.26
N ILE A 10 -2.25 1.65 16.15
CA ILE A 10 -2.05 3.09 15.96
C ILE A 10 -3.22 3.85 16.61
N PRO A 11 -2.97 4.82 17.52
CA PRO A 11 -4.03 5.56 18.20
C PRO A 11 -4.92 6.35 17.22
N SER A 12 -6.21 6.49 17.54
CA SER A 12 -7.21 7.17 16.69
C SER A 12 -6.94 8.65 16.41
N GLY A 13 -6.08 9.31 17.19
CA GLY A 13 -5.67 10.70 16.97
C GLY A 13 -4.54 10.88 15.96
N VAL A 14 -3.96 9.79 15.44
CA VAL A 14 -2.90 9.86 14.43
C VAL A 14 -3.49 10.21 13.07
N THR A 15 -2.96 11.27 12.46
CA THR A 15 -3.38 11.76 11.14
C THR A 15 -2.40 11.44 10.03
N SER A 16 -1.16 11.07 10.37
CA SER A 16 -0.13 10.74 9.38
C SER A 16 0.83 9.66 9.89
N ILE A 17 1.32 8.85 8.95
CA ILE A 17 2.40 7.89 9.15
C ILE A 17 3.61 8.40 8.37
N GLY A 18 4.71 8.63 9.07
CA GLY A 18 5.91 9.23 8.49
C GLY A 18 6.61 8.32 7.46
N ALA A 19 7.47 8.93 6.66
CA ALA A 19 8.32 8.18 5.73
C ALA A 19 9.17 7.16 6.49
N SER A 20 9.26 5.94 5.94
CA SER A 20 9.99 4.81 6.51
C SER A 20 9.62 4.41 7.96
N ALA A 21 8.48 4.86 8.49
CA ALA A 21 8.11 4.68 9.91
C ALA A 21 8.16 3.21 10.38
N PHE A 22 7.81 2.27 9.51
CA PHE A 22 7.83 0.82 9.76
C PHE A 22 8.72 0.07 8.77
N ASN A 23 9.64 0.75 8.07
CA ASN A 23 10.52 0.11 7.09
C ASN A 23 11.29 -1.07 7.70
N GLY A 24 11.22 -2.23 7.06
CA GLY A 24 11.86 -3.48 7.44
C GLY A 24 11.32 -4.08 8.74
N CYS A 25 10.09 -3.76 9.16
CA CYS A 25 9.42 -4.45 10.26
C CYS A 25 8.88 -5.81 9.77
N SER A 26 9.79 -6.72 9.44
CA SER A 26 9.47 -7.99 8.77
C SER A 26 8.60 -8.94 9.60
N GLY A 27 8.56 -8.78 10.92
CA GLY A 27 7.68 -9.55 11.81
C GLY A 27 6.25 -9.03 11.90
N LEU A 28 5.95 -7.83 11.37
CA LEU A 28 4.66 -7.16 11.55
C LEU A 28 3.58 -7.89 10.73
N THR A 29 2.60 -8.47 11.43
CA THR A 29 1.51 -9.26 10.82
C THR A 29 0.13 -8.70 11.13
N VAL A 30 -0.02 -8.02 12.26
CA VAL A 30 -1.25 -7.38 12.70
C VAL A 30 -1.05 -5.86 12.69
N LEU A 31 -1.87 -5.17 11.91
CA LEU A 31 -1.75 -3.73 11.68
C LEU A 31 -3.14 -3.12 11.48
N ASP A 32 -3.57 -2.32 12.45
CA ASP A 32 -4.80 -1.54 12.36
C ASP A 32 -4.46 -0.06 12.14
N ILE A 33 -4.77 0.44 10.94
CA ILE A 33 -4.62 1.87 10.61
C ILE A 33 -5.94 2.59 10.88
N PRO A 34 -5.96 3.63 11.75
CA PRO A 34 -7.17 4.38 12.03
C PRO A 34 -7.64 5.16 10.81
N THR A 35 -8.96 5.30 10.67
CA THR A 35 -9.61 5.99 9.54
C THR A 35 -9.27 7.48 9.46
N GLY A 36 -8.78 8.08 10.55
CA GLY A 36 -8.31 9.47 10.60
C GLY A 36 -6.97 9.73 9.93
N VAL A 37 -6.24 8.69 9.52
CA VAL A 37 -4.99 8.84 8.77
C VAL A 37 -5.29 9.34 7.37
N THR A 38 -4.64 10.44 6.99
CA THR A 38 -4.78 11.08 5.67
C THR A 38 -3.50 11.03 4.84
N ALA A 39 -2.38 10.62 5.44
CA ALA A 39 -1.10 10.51 4.75
C ALA A 39 -0.28 9.31 5.24
N ILE A 40 0.29 8.57 4.29
CA ILE A 40 1.26 7.50 4.51
C ILE A 40 2.51 7.87 3.70
N GLY A 41 3.62 8.11 4.39
CA GLY A 41 4.85 8.57 3.76
C GLY A 41 5.57 7.52 2.93
N GLU A 42 6.52 8.00 2.14
CA GLU A 42 7.42 7.17 1.32
C GLU A 42 8.03 6.00 2.12
N ALA A 43 7.99 4.80 1.54
CA ALA A 43 8.55 3.58 2.11
C ALA A 43 8.07 3.23 3.53
N ALA A 44 6.94 3.80 4.00
CA ALA A 44 6.47 3.64 5.37
C ALA A 44 6.35 2.17 5.82
N PHE A 45 5.99 1.26 4.92
CA PHE A 45 5.87 -0.17 5.17
C PHE A 45 6.75 -1.01 4.26
N SER A 46 7.80 -0.43 3.64
CA SER A 46 8.69 -1.20 2.77
C SER A 46 9.39 -2.32 3.56
N ASP A 47 9.57 -3.48 2.93
CA ASP A 47 10.16 -4.70 3.49
C ASP A 47 9.43 -5.26 4.74
N CYS A 48 8.14 -4.94 4.89
CA CYS A 48 7.27 -5.55 5.88
C CYS A 48 6.76 -6.93 5.42
N LEU A 49 7.65 -7.93 5.50
CA LEU A 49 7.42 -9.28 4.99
C LEU A 49 6.26 -10.05 5.67
N GLY A 50 5.79 -9.61 6.84
CA GLY A 50 4.70 -10.26 7.57
C GLY A 50 3.30 -9.76 7.22
N ILE A 51 3.17 -8.59 6.60
CA ILE A 51 1.86 -7.98 6.31
C ILE A 51 1.21 -8.75 5.17
N LYS A 52 0.03 -9.33 5.42
CA LYS A 52 -0.73 -10.10 4.43
C LYS A 52 -1.88 -9.31 3.80
N LYS A 53 -2.47 -8.43 4.59
CA LYS A 53 -3.62 -7.61 4.21
C LYS A 53 -3.39 -6.18 4.65
N PHE A 54 -3.79 -5.24 3.80
CA PHE A 54 -3.75 -3.82 4.15
C PHE A 54 -5.02 -3.12 3.64
N THR A 55 -5.64 -2.30 4.48
CA THR A 55 -6.72 -1.41 4.06
C THR A 55 -6.22 0.01 4.03
N ILE A 56 -6.26 0.65 2.86
CA ILE A 56 -5.88 2.06 2.72
C ILE A 56 -6.95 2.91 3.43
N PRO A 57 -6.59 3.77 4.40
CA PRO A 57 -7.55 4.64 5.06
C PRO A 57 -8.22 5.59 4.08
N SER A 58 -9.53 5.81 4.21
CA SER A 58 -10.33 6.59 3.25
C SER A 58 -9.88 8.04 3.04
N GLY A 59 -9.11 8.60 3.98
CA GLY A 59 -8.54 9.94 3.87
C GLY A 59 -7.26 10.02 3.05
N VAL A 60 -6.64 8.88 2.72
CA VAL A 60 -5.43 8.82 1.90
C VAL A 60 -5.83 8.98 0.44
N ILE A 61 -5.18 9.92 -0.26
CA ILE A 61 -5.45 10.23 -1.68
C ILE A 61 -4.34 9.71 -2.60
N LYS A 62 -3.15 9.48 -2.04
CA LYS A 62 -1.96 9.05 -2.77
C LYS A 62 -1.28 7.91 -2.04
N ILE A 63 -0.87 6.90 -2.79
CA ILE A 63 0.08 5.89 -2.33
C ILE A 63 1.45 6.40 -2.77
N GLU A 64 2.25 6.86 -1.82
CA GLU A 64 3.59 7.42 -2.10
C GLU A 64 4.56 6.36 -2.63
N ASN A 65 5.76 6.80 -3.00
CA ASN A 65 6.80 5.92 -3.52
C ASN A 65 7.15 4.81 -2.52
N SER A 66 7.33 3.61 -3.05
CA SER A 66 7.81 2.43 -2.32
C SER A 66 7.04 2.06 -1.04
N VAL A 67 5.83 2.56 -0.79
CA VAL A 67 5.12 2.38 0.49
C VAL A 67 5.08 0.92 0.93
N PHE A 68 4.83 -0.01 0.01
CA PHE A 68 4.80 -1.46 0.24
C PHE A 68 5.91 -2.22 -0.51
N SER A 69 6.94 -1.53 -1.00
CA SER A 69 8.04 -2.16 -1.73
C SER A 69 8.64 -3.31 -0.92
N GLY A 70 8.76 -4.49 -1.50
CA GLY A 70 9.31 -5.70 -0.87
C GLY A 70 8.34 -6.44 0.06
N CYS A 71 7.08 -6.03 0.19
CA CYS A 71 6.09 -6.74 1.03
C CYS A 71 5.62 -8.05 0.36
N SER A 72 6.49 -9.05 0.31
CA SER A 72 6.26 -10.29 -0.46
C SER A 72 5.06 -11.12 0.00
N SER A 73 4.64 -11.01 1.26
CA SER A 73 3.43 -11.69 1.77
C SER A 73 2.13 -10.92 1.55
N LEU A 74 2.19 -9.67 1.08
CA LEU A 74 1.02 -8.83 0.90
C LEU A 74 0.17 -9.36 -0.25
N SER A 75 -0.93 -10.02 0.08
CA SER A 75 -1.80 -10.67 -0.91
C SER A 75 -3.04 -9.87 -1.26
N ASP A 76 -3.46 -8.97 -0.36
CA ASP A 76 -4.74 -8.28 -0.42
C ASP A 76 -4.57 -6.83 0.03
N VAL A 77 -4.83 -5.89 -0.86
CA VAL A 77 -4.78 -4.45 -0.56
C VAL A 77 -6.11 -3.85 -0.96
N ASN A 78 -6.87 -3.37 0.03
CA ASN A 78 -8.10 -2.65 -0.22
C ASN A 78 -7.79 -1.18 -0.58
N ILE A 79 -7.80 -0.89 -1.88
CA ILE A 79 -7.66 0.45 -2.45
C ILE A 79 -9.06 1.01 -2.72
N HIS A 80 -9.40 2.14 -2.09
CA HIS A 80 -10.68 2.81 -2.32
C HIS A 80 -10.61 3.77 -3.52
N SER A 81 -11.77 4.13 -4.08
CA SER A 81 -11.93 5.00 -5.27
C SER A 81 -11.48 6.46 -5.09
N GLY A 82 -10.99 6.82 -3.91
CA GLY A 82 -10.44 8.15 -3.62
C GLY A 82 -8.96 8.28 -3.97
N ILE A 83 -8.27 7.17 -4.26
CA ILE A 83 -6.87 7.17 -4.66
C ILE A 83 -6.74 7.69 -6.09
N THR A 84 -5.93 8.73 -6.27
CA THR A 84 -5.69 9.36 -7.57
C THR A 84 -4.29 9.07 -8.11
N SER A 85 -3.37 8.61 -7.27
CA SER A 85 -1.97 8.38 -7.65
C SER A 85 -1.35 7.22 -6.90
N ILE A 86 -0.61 6.39 -7.64
CA ILE A 86 0.26 5.34 -7.12
C ILE A 86 1.69 5.69 -7.53
N GLY A 87 2.57 5.88 -6.55
CA GLY A 87 3.95 6.30 -6.73
C GLY A 87 4.87 5.19 -7.26
N ASP A 88 6.09 5.58 -7.60
CA ASP A 88 7.10 4.68 -8.13
C ASP A 88 7.39 3.53 -7.14
N ASN A 89 7.50 2.31 -7.66
CA ASN A 89 7.77 1.10 -6.87
C ASN A 89 6.81 0.85 -5.68
N ALA A 90 5.64 1.50 -5.63
CA ALA A 90 4.74 1.45 -4.48
C ALA A 90 4.43 0.03 -3.99
N PHE A 91 4.31 -0.93 -4.90
CA PHE A 91 4.10 -2.35 -4.64
C PHE A 91 5.18 -3.24 -5.29
N ASN A 92 6.36 -2.70 -5.62
CA ASN A 92 7.42 -3.50 -6.22
C ASN A 92 7.75 -4.71 -5.32
N GLY A 93 7.88 -5.91 -5.88
CA GLY A 93 8.20 -7.13 -5.13
C GLY A 93 7.10 -7.64 -4.21
N CYS A 94 5.87 -7.12 -4.31
CA CYS A 94 4.70 -7.71 -3.66
C CYS A 94 4.25 -8.97 -4.41
N SER A 95 5.07 -10.02 -4.38
CA SER A 95 4.87 -11.22 -5.22
C SER A 95 3.57 -11.99 -4.95
N SER A 96 3.05 -11.94 -3.72
CA SER A 96 1.76 -12.55 -3.37
C SER A 96 0.55 -11.70 -3.75
N LEU A 97 0.74 -10.45 -4.19
CA LEU A 97 -0.36 -9.52 -4.45
C LEU A 97 -1.17 -10.02 -5.63
N THR A 98 -2.45 -10.31 -5.38
CA THR A 98 -3.40 -10.66 -6.44
C THR A 98 -4.26 -9.45 -6.80
N ALA A 99 -4.48 -9.22 -8.08
CA ALA A 99 -5.40 -8.16 -8.51
C ALA A 99 -6.85 -8.58 -8.25
N SER A 100 -7.59 -7.80 -7.46
CA SER A 100 -9.05 -7.78 -7.55
C SER A 100 -9.44 -6.76 -8.61
N TYR A 101 -10.36 -7.13 -9.50
CA TYR A 101 -10.71 -6.42 -10.73
C TYR A 101 -11.26 -4.99 -10.55
N ASP A 102 -11.45 -4.50 -9.31
CA ASP A 102 -12.10 -3.22 -8.99
C ASP A 102 -11.18 -2.12 -8.41
N PHE A 103 -9.88 -2.38 -8.20
CA PHE A 103 -9.05 -1.48 -7.38
C PHE A 103 -8.63 -0.14 -8.02
N LEU A 104 -8.80 0.05 -9.34
CA LEU A 104 -8.23 1.20 -10.06
C LEU A 104 -9.27 1.97 -10.89
N TYR A 105 -10.46 2.15 -10.32
CA TYR A 105 -11.37 3.19 -10.80
C TYR A 105 -10.81 4.57 -10.36
N TYR A 106 -10.45 5.40 -11.35
CA TYR A 106 -10.08 6.81 -11.20
C TYR A 106 -8.63 7.13 -10.79
N VAL A 107 -7.69 6.20 -10.94
CA VAL A 107 -6.26 6.51 -10.76
C VAL A 107 -5.75 7.28 -11.99
N ASP A 108 -5.28 8.51 -11.76
CA ASP A 108 -4.76 9.42 -12.79
C ASP A 108 -3.29 9.13 -13.13
N TYR A 109 -2.54 8.57 -12.17
CA TYR A 109 -1.10 8.33 -12.29
C TYR A 109 -0.69 7.00 -11.65
N ILE A 110 0.09 6.21 -12.39
CA ILE A 110 0.78 5.02 -11.91
C ILE A 110 2.28 5.20 -12.22
N GLY A 111 3.09 5.17 -11.17
CA GLY A 111 4.53 5.35 -11.24
C GLY A 111 5.26 4.19 -11.89
N THR A 112 6.53 4.45 -12.22
CA THR A 112 7.46 3.47 -12.77
C THR A 112 7.58 2.28 -11.83
N SER A 113 7.49 1.07 -12.38
CA SER A 113 7.67 -0.18 -11.63
C SER A 113 6.75 -0.33 -10.41
N SER A 114 5.63 0.41 -10.35
CA SER A 114 4.70 0.38 -9.20
C SER A 114 4.26 -1.04 -8.84
N PHE A 115 4.12 -1.91 -9.83
CA PHE A 115 3.74 -3.32 -9.69
C PHE A 115 4.78 -4.27 -10.31
N ALA A 116 6.04 -3.86 -10.42
CA ALA A 116 7.09 -4.75 -10.88
C ALA A 116 7.29 -5.89 -9.88
N ASP A 117 7.55 -7.10 -10.39
CA ASP A 117 7.72 -8.33 -9.59
C ASP A 117 6.50 -8.73 -8.75
N CYS A 118 5.31 -8.20 -9.09
CA CYS A 118 4.03 -8.68 -8.58
C CYS A 118 3.58 -9.92 -9.38
N GLU A 119 4.11 -11.08 -9.02
CA GLU A 119 3.88 -12.34 -9.74
C GLU A 119 2.42 -12.83 -9.68
N GLY A 120 1.66 -12.46 -8.64
CA GLY A 120 0.24 -12.79 -8.49
C GLY A 120 -0.73 -11.91 -9.30
N ILE A 121 -0.24 -10.88 -9.99
CA ILE A 121 -1.07 -10.00 -10.83
C ILE A 121 -1.08 -10.53 -12.27
N ASP A 122 -2.09 -11.33 -12.61
CA ASP A 122 -2.28 -11.83 -13.98
C ASP A 122 -2.79 -10.76 -14.95
N SER A 123 -3.56 -9.80 -14.44
CA SER A 123 -4.10 -8.69 -15.23
C SER A 123 -4.37 -7.48 -14.35
N LEU A 124 -4.06 -6.28 -14.85
CA LEU A 124 -4.40 -5.02 -14.21
C LEU A 124 -5.31 -4.22 -15.14
N THR A 125 -6.53 -3.94 -14.71
CA THR A 125 -7.44 -3.04 -15.45
C THR A 125 -7.44 -1.69 -14.78
N VAL A 126 -7.16 -0.62 -15.54
CA VAL A 126 -7.12 0.76 -15.05
C VAL A 126 -8.20 1.57 -15.76
N TYR A 127 -9.12 2.18 -15.00
CA TYR A 127 -10.18 3.04 -15.56
C TYR A 127 -9.87 4.51 -15.26
N ASN A 128 -9.62 5.31 -16.30
CA ASN A 128 -9.43 6.76 -16.18
C ASN A 128 -10.79 7.48 -16.23
N ARG A 129 -10.89 8.67 -15.60
CA ARG A 129 -12.08 9.56 -15.65
C ARG A 129 -12.39 10.18 -17.03
N LYS A 130 -11.73 9.78 -18.12
CA LYS A 130 -11.96 10.40 -19.44
C LYS A 130 -12.90 9.59 -20.32
N CYS A 131 -14.19 9.85 -20.17
CA CYS A 131 -15.08 9.98 -21.33
C CYS A 131 -15.57 11.44 -21.36
N ILE A 132 -14.97 12.25 -22.23
CA ILE A 132 -15.60 13.42 -22.84
C ILE A 132 -15.88 13.05 -24.29
#